data_AF-A0A3Q3E5K2-F1
#
_entry.id   AF-A0A3Q3E5K2-F1
#
_cell.length_a   1.000
_cell.length_b   1.000
_cell.length_c   1.000
_cell.angle_alpha   90.00
_cell.angle_beta   90.00
_cell.angle_gamma   90.00
#
_symmetry.space_group_name_H-M   'P 1'
#
loop_
_entity.id
_entity.type
_entity.pdbx_description
1 polymer ?
#
loop_
_entity_poly.entity_id
_entity_poly.type
_entity_poly.pdbx_seq_one_letter_code
_entity_poly.pdbx_strand_id
1 'polypeptide(L)'
;RYPRINKESLLPIAKSLDSAEAWYPPGHGDIYASLANSGLLRQLLDDGKEYIFVSNIDNLGATVDLRILRRLIGQPADRRCEFVMEVTDKTRADVKGGTLIQYEDHLRLLEIAQVPKAHVDEFKSVTKFKIFNTNNLWISLSAIKRLVDDNAMDMEVIVNPKTLEGGLNVIQLETAVGAAIKSFRNAMGVNVPRSRFLPVKTSSDLLLVMSNLYSLDAGSLTMSQKREFPTTPHVKLGGCFTKVQDFLTRFDSIPDLLELDHLTVSGDVTFGKNVSLKGTVIIIANHGDRIDIPSGAMLENKIVSGNLRILDH
;
A
#
# COMPACT_ATOMS: atom_id res chain seq x y z
N ARG A 1 -4.92 20.61 5.84
CA ARG A 1 -3.49 20.65 6.24
C ARG A 1 -3.40 21.12 7.69
N TYR A 2 -2.48 20.56 8.47
CA TYR A 2 -2.32 20.82 9.90
C TYR A 2 -0.87 21.22 10.22
N PRO A 3 -0.62 22.04 11.26
CA PRO A 3 0.72 22.45 11.62
C PRO A 3 1.44 21.33 12.37
N ARG A 4 2.69 21.04 12.00
CA ARG A 4 3.56 20.13 12.75
C ARG A 4 3.80 20.69 14.15
N ILE A 5 3.94 19.79 15.13
CA ILE A 5 4.12 20.15 16.54
C ILE A 5 5.56 19.84 16.93
N ASN A 6 6.26 20.75 17.60
CA ASN A 6 7.59 20.46 18.12
C ASN A 6 7.49 19.42 19.26
N LYS A 7 8.38 18.43 19.25
CA LYS A 7 8.30 17.29 20.18
C LYS A 7 8.50 17.69 21.64
N GLU A 8 9.38 18.65 21.89
CA GLU A 8 9.79 19.06 23.24
C GLU A 8 8.83 20.11 23.82
N SER A 9 8.46 21.13 23.05
CA SER A 9 7.60 22.22 23.51
C SER A 9 6.10 21.92 23.39
N LEU A 10 5.72 20.93 22.57
CA LEU A 10 4.32 20.63 22.22
C LEU A 10 3.58 21.81 21.57
N LEU A 11 4.29 22.77 21.01
CA LEU A 11 3.74 23.93 20.30
C LEU A 11 3.88 23.76 18.78
N PRO A 12 2.98 24.36 17.98
CA PRO A 12 3.10 24.33 16.53
C PRO A 12 4.37 25.04 16.06
N ILE A 13 5.06 24.46 15.08
CA ILE A 13 6.25 25.08 14.47
C ILE A 13 5.89 26.07 13.36
N ALA A 14 4.66 26.00 12.85
CA ALA A 14 4.19 26.86 11.77
C ALA A 14 3.98 28.30 12.27
N LYS A 15 4.75 29.23 11.70
CA LYS A 15 4.62 30.68 11.95
C LYS A 15 3.77 31.38 10.88
N SER A 16 3.69 30.80 9.69
CA SER A 16 2.90 31.30 8.55
C SER A 16 2.39 30.14 7.68
N LEU A 17 1.48 30.44 6.77
CA LEU A 17 0.89 29.47 5.83
C LEU A 17 1.83 29.05 4.69
N ASP A 18 2.96 29.74 4.50
CA ASP A 18 3.86 29.58 3.35
C ASP A 18 4.98 28.57 3.59
N SER A 19 5.25 28.20 4.85
CA SER A 19 6.31 27.27 5.20
C SER A 19 5.86 25.82 4.96
N ALA A 20 6.03 25.29 3.74
CA ALA A 20 5.61 23.93 3.39
C ALA A 20 6.12 22.85 4.38
N GLU A 21 7.34 23.02 4.90
CA GLU A 21 7.94 22.14 5.90
C GLU A 21 7.33 22.24 7.30
N ALA A 22 6.56 23.27 7.59
CA ALA A 22 5.86 23.39 8.87
C ALA A 22 4.48 22.72 8.87
N TRP A 23 3.96 22.34 7.71
CA TRP A 23 2.62 21.77 7.55
C TRP A 23 2.67 20.31 7.09
N TYR A 24 1.60 19.57 7.36
CA TYR A 24 1.44 18.18 6.90
C TYR A 24 -0.03 17.85 6.62
N PRO A 25 -0.31 16.84 5.77
CA PRO A 25 -1.65 16.24 5.69
C PRO A 25 -1.88 15.36 6.93
N PRO A 26 -3.05 15.43 7.58
CA PRO A 26 -3.35 14.72 8.84
C PRO A 26 -3.69 13.22 8.64
N GLY A 27 -3.06 12.58 7.66
CA GLY A 27 -3.36 11.21 7.26
C GLY A 27 -4.68 11.08 6.49
N HIS A 28 -5.02 9.84 6.15
CA HIS A 28 -6.16 9.48 5.31
C HIS A 28 -7.53 9.57 6.01
N GLY A 29 -7.59 9.62 7.35
CA GLY A 29 -8.87 9.73 8.08
C GLY A 29 -9.59 11.08 7.89
N ASP A 30 -8.88 12.11 7.42
CA ASP A 30 -9.42 13.44 7.11
C ASP A 30 -10.40 13.46 5.93
N ILE A 31 -10.50 12.35 5.20
CA ILE A 31 -11.41 12.20 4.06
C ILE A 31 -12.86 12.52 4.43
N TYR A 32 -13.33 12.13 5.61
CA TYR A 32 -14.73 12.32 6.00
C TYR A 32 -15.09 13.79 6.19
N ALA A 33 -14.27 14.51 6.97
CA ALA A 33 -14.45 15.94 7.19
C ALA A 33 -14.24 16.74 5.90
N SER A 34 -13.20 16.40 5.11
CA SER A 34 -12.90 17.07 3.85
C SER A 34 -14.01 16.87 2.80
N LEU A 35 -14.58 15.66 2.70
CA LEU A 35 -15.67 15.36 1.77
C LEU A 35 -16.95 16.12 2.13
N ALA A 36 -17.26 16.24 3.42
CA ALA A 36 -18.39 17.03 3.89
C ALA A 36 -18.18 18.53 3.66
N ASN A 37 -17.03 19.07 4.07
CA ASN A 37 -16.72 20.50 3.99
C ASN A 37 -16.59 21.01 2.54
N SER A 38 -16.18 20.15 1.61
CA SER A 38 -16.10 20.51 0.19
C SER A 38 -17.47 20.68 -0.49
N GLY A 39 -18.56 20.21 0.15
CA GLY A 39 -19.89 20.16 -0.46
C GLY A 39 -20.09 18.99 -1.43
N LEU A 40 -19.03 18.23 -1.76
CA LEU A 40 -19.11 17.09 -2.67
C LEU A 40 -19.97 15.96 -2.09
N LEU A 41 -19.92 15.74 -0.78
CA LEU A 41 -20.78 14.77 -0.10
C LEU A 41 -22.27 15.03 -0.39
N ARG A 42 -22.69 16.29 -0.25
CA ARG A 42 -24.07 16.71 -0.51
C ARG A 42 -24.42 16.53 -1.99
N GLN A 43 -23.56 17.00 -2.89
CA GLN A 43 -23.76 16.85 -4.33
C GLN A 43 -23.94 15.38 -4.74
N LEU A 44 -23.08 14.48 -4.25
CA LEU A 44 -23.18 13.05 -4.56
C LEU A 44 -24.50 12.45 -4.04
N LEU A 45 -24.94 12.85 -2.86
CA LEU A 45 -26.24 12.42 -2.31
C LEU A 45 -27.41 12.95 -3.15
N ASP A 46 -27.37 14.23 -3.55
CA ASP A 46 -28.39 14.85 -4.39
C ASP A 46 -28.44 14.20 -5.80
N ASP A 47 -27.30 13.74 -6.31
CA ASP A 47 -27.17 12.96 -7.55
C ASP A 47 -27.60 11.48 -7.40
N GLY A 48 -28.12 11.09 -6.23
CA GLY A 48 -28.63 9.75 -5.94
C GLY A 48 -27.53 8.70 -5.74
N LYS A 49 -26.30 9.08 -5.40
CA LYS A 49 -25.22 8.12 -5.08
C LYS A 49 -25.37 7.63 -3.64
N GLU A 50 -25.27 6.32 -3.45
CA GLU A 50 -25.46 5.69 -2.13
C GLU A 50 -24.14 5.31 -1.43
N TYR A 51 -23.12 4.91 -2.20
CA TYR A 51 -21.84 4.42 -1.71
C TYR A 51 -20.68 5.09 -2.43
N ILE A 52 -19.55 5.20 -1.73
CA ILE A 52 -18.23 5.51 -2.29
C ILE A 52 -17.31 4.31 -2.14
N PHE A 53 -16.46 4.10 -3.14
CA PHE A 53 -15.33 3.18 -3.07
C PHE A 53 -14.05 3.99 -2.90
N VAL A 54 -13.30 3.71 -1.84
CA VAL A 54 -12.06 4.40 -1.47
C VAL A 54 -10.92 3.39 -1.55
N SER A 55 -9.85 3.74 -2.28
CA SER A 55 -8.64 2.93 -2.37
C SER A 55 -7.42 3.84 -2.59
N ASN A 56 -6.23 3.25 -2.43
CA ASN A 56 -4.99 3.95 -2.73
C ASN A 56 -4.70 3.87 -4.24
N ILE A 57 -4.28 4.98 -4.85
CA ILE A 57 -3.92 5.02 -6.27
C ILE A 57 -2.74 4.12 -6.62
N ASP A 58 -1.84 3.89 -5.67
CA ASP A 58 -0.72 2.98 -5.84
C ASP A 58 -1.11 1.50 -5.69
N ASN A 59 -2.34 1.18 -5.26
CA ASN A 59 -2.87 -0.18 -5.28
C ASN A 59 -3.54 -0.48 -6.63
N LEU A 60 -2.77 -1.08 -7.54
CA LEU A 60 -3.23 -1.39 -8.89
C LEU A 60 -4.26 -2.53 -8.94
N GLY A 61 -4.42 -3.28 -7.84
CA GLY A 61 -5.45 -4.31 -7.70
C GLY A 61 -6.83 -3.76 -7.32
N ALA A 62 -6.91 -2.50 -6.87
CA ALA A 62 -8.13 -1.90 -6.36
C ALA A 62 -9.07 -1.42 -7.47
N THR A 63 -9.71 -2.35 -8.17
CA THR A 63 -10.73 -2.05 -9.19
C THR A 63 -12.15 -2.14 -8.61
N VAL A 64 -13.16 -1.57 -9.29
CA VAL A 64 -14.56 -1.67 -8.85
C VAL A 64 -15.07 -3.11 -9.03
N ASP A 65 -15.27 -3.86 -7.94
CA ASP A 65 -15.79 -5.23 -8.00
C ASP A 65 -17.33 -5.24 -7.95
N LEU A 66 -17.94 -5.61 -9.07
CA LEU A 66 -19.40 -5.66 -9.20
C LEU A 66 -20.07 -6.71 -8.31
N ARG A 67 -19.34 -7.73 -7.85
CA ARG A 67 -19.89 -8.76 -6.94
C ARG A 67 -20.01 -8.21 -5.52
N ILE A 68 -18.99 -7.47 -5.08
CA ILE A 68 -19.03 -6.76 -3.79
C ILE A 68 -20.13 -5.70 -3.84
N LEU A 69 -20.17 -4.89 -4.90
CA LEU A 69 -21.22 -3.89 -5.09
C LEU A 69 -22.62 -4.51 -5.10
N ARG A 70 -22.83 -5.61 -5.83
CA ARG A 70 -24.11 -6.34 -5.85
C ARG A 70 -24.51 -6.81 -4.46
N ARG A 71 -23.55 -7.30 -3.65
CA ARG A 71 -23.80 -7.71 -2.26
C ARG A 71 -24.19 -6.53 -1.38
N LEU A 72 -23.63 -5.34 -1.59
CA LEU A 72 -23.97 -4.13 -0.84
C LEU A 72 -25.38 -3.63 -1.16
N ILE A 73 -25.71 -3.48 -2.45
CA ILE A 73 -26.99 -2.91 -2.88
C ILE A 73 -28.17 -3.88 -2.73
N GLY A 74 -27.91 -5.19 -2.78
CA GLY A 74 -28.92 -6.24 -2.68
C GLY A 74 -29.43 -6.51 -1.26
N GLN A 75 -28.87 -5.84 -0.24
CA GLN A 75 -29.31 -5.99 1.15
C GLN A 75 -30.61 -5.19 1.41
N PRO A 76 -31.54 -5.74 2.23
CA PRO A 76 -32.69 -5.00 2.74
C PRO A 76 -32.26 -3.70 3.42
N ALA A 77 -33.05 -2.63 3.26
CA ALA A 77 -32.68 -1.27 3.71
C ALA A 77 -32.33 -1.18 5.20
N ASP A 78 -33.02 -1.96 6.05
CA ASP A 78 -32.82 -2.05 7.50
C ASP A 78 -31.53 -2.78 7.91
N ARG A 79 -30.94 -3.56 7.00
CA ARG A 79 -29.73 -4.37 7.23
C ARG A 79 -28.55 -3.97 6.38
N ARG A 80 -28.62 -2.84 5.67
CA ARG A 80 -27.54 -2.39 4.80
C ARG A 80 -26.27 -2.15 5.62
N CYS A 81 -25.18 -2.72 5.12
CA CYS A 81 -23.84 -2.50 5.61
C CYS A 81 -23.40 -1.07 5.29
N GLU A 82 -23.08 -0.27 6.30
CA GLU A 82 -22.66 1.11 6.08
C GLU A 82 -21.16 1.23 5.76
N PHE A 83 -20.38 0.20 6.09
CA PHE A 83 -18.93 0.20 5.90
C PHE A 83 -18.41 -1.22 5.65
N VAL A 84 -17.80 -1.43 4.49
CA VAL A 84 -17.07 -2.65 4.15
C VAL A 84 -15.59 -2.38 4.01
N MET A 85 -14.79 -3.20 4.68
CA MET A 85 -13.35 -3.25 4.50
C MET A 85 -12.98 -4.53 3.77
N GLU A 86 -12.35 -4.41 2.60
CA GLU A 86 -11.71 -5.57 1.98
C GLU A 86 -10.45 -5.92 2.79
N VAL A 87 -10.39 -7.18 3.22
CA VAL A 87 -9.21 -7.77 3.87
C VAL A 87 -8.67 -8.88 2.99
N THR A 88 -7.40 -9.21 3.10
CA THR A 88 -6.79 -10.33 2.37
C THR A 88 -5.95 -11.19 3.31
N ASP A 89 -5.63 -12.41 2.92
CA ASP A 89 -4.81 -13.30 3.74
C ASP A 89 -3.42 -12.70 3.97
N LYS A 90 -2.99 -12.71 5.23
CA LYS A 90 -1.73 -12.12 5.68
C LYS A 90 -0.55 -13.00 5.26
N THR A 91 0.43 -12.42 4.59
CA THR A 91 1.70 -13.05 4.25
C THR A 91 2.84 -12.56 5.14
N ARG A 92 4.00 -13.22 5.08
CA ARG A 92 5.21 -12.77 5.80
C ARG A 92 5.72 -11.40 5.33
N ALA A 93 5.33 -10.95 4.14
CA ALA A 93 5.69 -9.63 3.61
C ALA A 93 4.83 -8.51 4.23
N ASP A 94 3.64 -8.83 4.77
CA ASP A 94 2.68 -7.86 5.29
C ASP A 94 2.99 -7.54 6.77
N VAL A 95 4.18 -6.96 6.99
CA VAL A 95 4.73 -6.67 8.33
C VAL A 95 4.21 -5.34 8.90
N LYS A 96 3.78 -4.42 8.04
CA LYS A 96 3.31 -3.07 8.40
C LYS A 96 1.86 -2.88 7.94
N GLY A 97 1.00 -2.46 8.86
CA GLY A 97 -0.41 -2.17 8.63
C GLY A 97 -1.30 -2.81 9.70
N GLY A 98 -2.61 -2.72 9.51
CA GLY A 98 -3.61 -3.16 10.46
C GLY A 98 -4.29 -4.48 10.10
N THR A 99 -4.94 -5.06 11.10
CA THR A 99 -5.83 -6.22 10.97
C THR A 99 -7.19 -5.91 11.58
N LEU A 100 -8.22 -6.63 11.14
CA LEU A 100 -9.56 -6.46 11.67
C LEU A 100 -9.74 -7.34 12.91
N ILE A 101 -10.24 -6.75 13.99
CA ILE A 101 -10.52 -7.44 15.25
C ILE A 101 -11.95 -7.17 15.70
N GLN A 102 -12.46 -8.00 16.61
CA GLN A 102 -13.66 -7.70 17.37
C GLN A 102 -13.25 -7.21 18.75
N TYR A 103 -13.76 -6.04 19.14
CA TYR A 103 -13.48 -5.43 20.44
C TYR A 103 -14.72 -4.67 20.90
N GLU A 104 -15.18 -4.95 22.14
CA GLU A 104 -16.42 -4.38 22.71
C GLU A 104 -17.62 -4.53 21.75
N ASP A 105 -17.82 -5.74 21.21
CA ASP A 105 -18.88 -6.10 20.25
C ASP A 105 -18.90 -5.35 18.91
N HIS A 106 -17.86 -4.57 18.62
CA HIS A 106 -17.71 -3.86 17.35
C HIS A 106 -16.48 -4.38 16.59
N LEU A 107 -16.57 -4.32 15.26
CA LEU A 107 -15.39 -4.49 14.41
C LEU A 107 -14.52 -3.24 14.52
N ARG A 108 -13.22 -3.43 14.77
CA ARG A 108 -12.22 -2.36 14.84
C ARG A 108 -11.00 -2.72 14.00
N LEU A 109 -10.36 -1.69 13.44
CA LEU A 109 -9.05 -1.82 12.82
C LEU A 109 -7.97 -1.67 13.91
N LEU A 110 -7.21 -2.73 14.16
CA LEU A 110 -6.06 -2.70 15.05
C LEU A 110 -4.79 -2.48 14.23
N GLU A 111 -4.15 -1.33 14.42
CA GLU A 111 -2.87 -0.98 13.81
C GLU A 111 -1.70 -1.38 14.71
N ILE A 112 -0.53 -1.69 14.10
CA ILE A 112 0.68 -2.06 14.87
C ILE A 112 1.10 -0.99 15.88
N ALA A 113 0.83 0.29 15.59
CA ALA A 113 1.14 1.41 16.47
C ALA A 113 0.33 1.42 17.78
N GLN A 114 -0.81 0.73 17.80
CA GLN A 114 -1.67 0.60 18.98
C GLN A 114 -1.30 -0.62 19.84
N VAL A 115 -0.45 -1.51 19.32
CA VAL A 115 -0.06 -2.75 20.00
C VAL A 115 1.09 -2.46 20.98
N PRO A 116 0.96 -2.84 22.26
CA PRO A 116 2.06 -2.71 23.22
C PRO A 116 3.30 -3.48 22.77
N LYS A 117 4.49 -2.93 23.02
CA LYS A 117 5.78 -3.51 22.57
C LYS A 117 5.95 -5.00 22.90
N ALA A 118 5.44 -5.43 24.05
CA ALA A 118 5.49 -6.83 24.50
C ALA A 118 4.70 -7.82 23.63
N HIS A 119 3.71 -7.35 22.87
CA HIS A 119 2.81 -8.18 22.07
C HIS A 119 2.97 -7.98 20.55
N VAL A 120 3.98 -7.20 20.12
CA VAL A 120 4.20 -6.89 18.70
C VAL A 120 4.48 -8.16 17.87
N ASP A 121 5.23 -9.11 18.41
CA ASP A 121 5.55 -10.35 17.70
C ASP A 121 4.32 -11.25 17.55
N GLU A 122 3.42 -11.22 18.54
CA GLU A 122 2.13 -11.92 18.45
C GLU A 122 1.23 -11.29 17.39
N PHE A 123 1.20 -9.96 17.30
CA PHE A 123 0.46 -9.24 16.26
C PHE A 123 1.01 -9.53 14.86
N LYS A 124 2.33 -9.65 14.71
CA LYS A 124 2.97 -10.02 13.45
C LYS A 124 2.68 -11.47 13.05
N SER A 125 2.35 -12.33 14.01
CA SER A 125 2.08 -13.74 13.72
C SER A 125 0.89 -13.95 12.80
N VAL A 126 1.13 -14.59 11.66
CA VAL A 126 0.12 -15.02 10.69
C VAL A 126 -0.80 -16.12 11.23
N THR A 127 -0.40 -16.81 12.32
CA THR A 127 -1.23 -17.86 12.94
C THR A 127 -2.32 -17.28 13.82
N LYS A 128 -2.04 -16.15 14.50
CA LYS A 128 -3.03 -15.41 15.30
C LYS A 128 -3.90 -14.52 14.42
N PHE A 129 -3.28 -13.66 13.63
CA PHE A 129 -3.98 -12.74 12.73
C PHE A 129 -3.79 -13.19 11.30
N LYS A 130 -4.83 -13.83 10.74
CA LYS A 130 -4.78 -14.45 9.41
C LYS A 130 -5.08 -13.47 8.27
N ILE A 131 -5.66 -12.32 8.59
CA ILE A 131 -6.11 -11.33 7.61
C ILE A 131 -5.41 -9.98 7.80
N PHE A 132 -5.35 -9.21 6.73
CA PHE A 132 -4.69 -7.92 6.65
C PHE A 132 -5.58 -6.91 5.92
N ASN A 133 -5.63 -5.66 6.39
CA ASN A 133 -6.42 -4.59 5.76
C ASN A 133 -5.80 -4.16 4.43
N THR A 134 -6.55 -4.24 3.34
CA THR A 134 -6.10 -3.80 2.00
C THR A 134 -6.19 -2.30 1.79
N ASN A 135 -6.91 -1.59 2.66
CA ASN A 135 -7.33 -0.21 2.52
C ASN A 135 -8.25 0.06 1.31
N ASN A 136 -8.87 -0.98 0.74
CA ASN A 136 -9.99 -0.86 -0.20
C ASN A 136 -11.30 -0.87 0.62
N LEU A 137 -12.03 0.23 0.60
CA LEU A 137 -13.17 0.48 1.49
C LEU A 137 -14.41 0.84 0.67
N TRP A 138 -15.56 0.34 1.09
CA TRP A 138 -16.86 0.73 0.54
C TRP A 138 -17.68 1.36 1.65
N ILE A 139 -18.09 2.60 1.49
CA ILE A 139 -18.66 3.39 2.59
C ILE A 139 -19.96 4.05 2.12
N SER A 140 -20.99 3.94 2.93
CA SER A 140 -22.28 4.59 2.67
C SER A 140 -22.18 6.10 2.85
N LEU A 141 -22.59 6.86 1.84
CA LEU A 141 -22.56 8.32 1.85
C LEU A 141 -23.51 8.92 2.89
N SER A 142 -24.69 8.33 3.06
CA SER A 142 -25.68 8.78 4.05
C SER A 142 -25.17 8.55 5.48
N ALA A 143 -24.46 7.45 5.72
CA ALA A 143 -23.82 7.18 6.99
C ALA A 143 -22.68 8.16 7.29
N ILE A 144 -21.85 8.50 6.29
CA ILE A 144 -20.82 9.55 6.45
C ILE A 144 -21.49 10.87 6.85
N LYS A 145 -22.52 11.30 6.12
CA LYS A 145 -23.23 12.54 6.44
C LYS A 145 -23.75 12.56 7.87
N ARG A 146 -24.47 11.50 8.28
CA ARG A 146 -25.00 11.37 9.64
C ARG A 146 -23.89 11.45 10.69
N LEU A 147 -22.81 10.67 10.54
CA LEU A 147 -21.73 10.61 11.52
C LEU A 147 -20.94 11.91 11.62
N VAL A 148 -20.78 12.64 10.52
CA VAL A 148 -20.12 13.95 10.51
C VAL A 148 -21.01 15.02 11.13
N ASP A 149 -22.30 15.06 10.77
CA ASP A 149 -23.25 16.04 11.33
C ASP A 149 -23.44 15.85 12.85
N ASP A 150 -23.50 14.59 13.31
CA ASP A 150 -23.66 14.23 14.72
C ASP A 150 -22.33 14.31 15.51
N ASN A 151 -21.20 14.61 14.82
CA ASN A 151 -19.84 14.55 15.37
C ASN A 151 -19.55 13.22 16.10
N ALA A 152 -20.10 12.11 15.57
CA ALA A 152 -20.06 10.77 16.16
C ALA A 152 -18.95 9.89 15.58
N MET A 153 -18.10 10.45 14.72
CA MET A 153 -16.99 9.73 14.10
C MET A 153 -15.81 9.64 15.06
N ASP A 154 -15.54 8.43 15.55
CA ASP A 154 -14.42 8.13 16.44
C ASP A 154 -13.34 7.35 15.67
N MET A 155 -12.10 7.86 15.75
CA MET A 155 -10.90 7.28 15.14
C MET A 155 -9.73 7.44 16.10
N GLU A 156 -8.92 6.39 16.26
CA GLU A 156 -7.71 6.46 17.06
C GLU A 156 -6.69 7.44 16.45
N VAL A 157 -6.14 8.31 17.31
CA VAL A 157 -5.08 9.24 16.93
C VAL A 157 -3.76 8.48 16.79
N ILE A 158 -3.13 8.63 15.63
CA ILE A 158 -1.81 8.09 15.33
C ILE A 158 -0.79 9.20 15.54
N VAL A 159 0.12 8.98 16.50
CA VAL A 159 1.23 9.89 16.77
C VAL A 159 2.43 9.43 15.95
N ASN A 160 2.82 10.24 14.96
CA ASN A 160 3.90 9.95 14.03
C ASN A 160 5.11 10.88 14.30
N PRO A 161 6.16 10.41 15.01
CA PRO A 161 7.37 11.19 15.23
C PRO A 161 8.18 11.28 13.94
N LYS A 162 8.61 12.49 13.57
CA LYS A 162 9.53 12.72 12.46
C LYS A 162 10.65 13.66 12.86
N THR A 163 11.75 13.61 12.12
CA THR A 163 12.86 14.55 12.24
C THR A 163 12.94 15.30 10.91
N LEU A 164 12.83 16.63 10.97
CA LEU A 164 12.94 17.49 9.80
C LEU A 164 14.40 17.65 9.37
N GLU A 165 14.60 18.13 8.13
CA GLU A 165 15.91 18.56 7.66
C GLU A 165 16.44 19.65 8.61
N GLY A 166 17.66 19.46 9.14
CA GLY A 166 18.21 20.29 10.22
C GLY A 166 18.08 19.70 11.63
N GLY A 167 17.51 18.50 11.78
CA GLY A 167 17.55 17.73 13.04
C GLY A 167 16.45 18.07 14.04
N LEU A 168 15.50 18.93 13.67
CA LEU A 168 14.37 19.28 14.54
C LEU A 168 13.40 18.10 14.67
N ASN A 169 13.15 17.65 15.90
CA ASN A 169 12.17 16.61 16.18
C ASN A 169 10.76 17.19 16.25
N VAL A 170 9.85 16.58 15.51
CA VAL A 170 8.45 16.99 15.40
C VAL A 170 7.50 15.81 15.56
N ILE A 171 6.27 16.12 15.91
CA ILE A 171 5.15 15.21 16.02
C ILE A 171 4.11 15.59 14.97
N GLN A 172 3.57 14.56 14.31
CA GLN A 172 2.42 14.64 13.41
C GLN A 172 1.29 13.81 14.03
N LEU A 173 0.12 14.41 14.17
CA LEU A 173 -1.10 13.73 14.60
C LEU A 173 -1.93 13.41 13.36
N GLU A 174 -2.18 12.12 13.15
CA GLU A 174 -2.87 11.61 11.97
C GLU A 174 -4.00 10.67 12.40
N THR A 175 -4.95 10.39 11.49
CA THR A 175 -5.99 9.37 11.71
C THR A 175 -6.07 8.41 10.53
N ALA A 176 -6.55 7.20 10.82
CA ALA A 176 -6.75 6.16 9.81
C ALA A 176 -8.18 6.12 9.28
N VAL A 177 -8.35 6.15 7.95
CA VAL A 177 -9.69 6.02 7.33
C VAL A 177 -10.37 4.71 7.76
N GLY A 178 -9.62 3.61 7.81
CA GLY A 178 -10.14 2.32 8.25
C GLY A 178 -10.47 2.25 9.74
N ALA A 179 -9.93 3.14 10.59
CA ALA A 179 -10.24 3.15 12.02
C ALA A 179 -11.68 3.60 12.30
N ALA A 180 -12.28 4.36 11.38
CA ALA A 180 -13.65 4.83 11.52
C ALA A 180 -14.68 3.69 11.49
N ILE A 181 -14.31 2.48 11.04
CA ILE A 181 -15.21 1.32 10.90
C ILE A 181 -16.06 1.03 12.15
N LYS A 182 -15.51 1.30 13.35
CA LYS A 182 -16.20 1.10 14.64
C LYS A 182 -17.41 2.03 14.84
N SER A 183 -17.43 3.16 14.14
CA SER A 183 -18.50 4.17 14.22
C SER A 183 -19.67 3.87 13.28
N PHE A 184 -19.51 2.92 12.35
CA PHE A 184 -20.52 2.58 11.35
C PHE A 184 -21.37 1.38 11.78
N ARG A 185 -22.66 1.41 11.43
CA ARG A 185 -23.59 0.31 11.71
C ARG A 185 -23.39 -0.81 10.69
N ASN A 186 -23.62 -2.04 11.15
CA ASN A 186 -23.53 -3.25 10.31
C ASN A 186 -22.21 -3.36 9.55
N ALA A 187 -21.10 -2.88 10.12
CA ALA A 187 -19.79 -2.95 9.48
C ALA A 187 -19.41 -4.40 9.16
N MET A 188 -18.67 -4.62 8.06
CA MET A 188 -18.32 -5.95 7.60
C MET A 188 -16.92 -5.99 6.99
N GLY A 189 -16.17 -7.06 7.27
CA GLY A 189 -14.96 -7.42 6.54
C GLY A 189 -15.28 -8.41 5.42
N VAL A 190 -14.69 -8.24 4.24
CA VAL A 190 -14.78 -9.21 3.14
C VAL A 190 -13.38 -9.70 2.80
N ASN A 191 -13.14 -11.01 2.92
CA ASN A 191 -11.87 -11.58 2.49
C ASN A 191 -11.84 -11.68 0.96
N VAL A 192 -10.93 -10.92 0.34
CA VAL A 192 -10.76 -10.83 -1.11
C VAL A 192 -9.46 -11.51 -1.54
N PRO A 193 -9.42 -12.05 -2.78
CA PRO A 193 -8.17 -12.58 -3.32
C PRO A 193 -7.11 -11.48 -3.38
N ARG A 194 -5.84 -11.88 -3.20
CA ARG A 194 -4.70 -10.97 -3.20
C ARG A 194 -4.52 -10.19 -4.50
N SER A 195 -5.13 -10.64 -5.60
CA SER A 195 -5.20 -9.86 -6.85
C SER A 195 -5.83 -8.47 -6.69
N ARG A 196 -6.61 -8.22 -5.63
CA ARG A 196 -7.16 -6.90 -5.29
C ARG A 196 -6.25 -6.03 -4.42
N PHE A 197 -5.11 -6.58 -4.00
CA PHE A 197 -4.11 -5.92 -3.16
C PHE A 197 -2.72 -6.05 -3.81
N LEU A 198 -2.46 -5.15 -4.76
CA LEU A 198 -1.22 -5.03 -5.51
C LEU A 198 -0.64 -3.60 -5.33
N PRO A 199 -0.19 -3.23 -4.12
CA PRO A 199 0.41 -1.93 -3.87
C PRO A 199 1.82 -1.83 -4.50
N VAL A 200 2.08 -0.73 -5.21
CA VAL A 200 3.38 -0.42 -5.81
C VAL A 200 4.04 0.69 -4.98
N LYS A 201 4.91 0.30 -4.04
CA LYS A 201 5.57 1.23 -3.09
C LYS A 201 7.04 1.46 -3.41
N THR A 202 7.67 0.52 -4.10
CA THR A 202 9.10 0.50 -4.39
C THR A 202 9.36 0.19 -5.86
N SER A 203 10.58 0.45 -6.32
CA SER A 203 11.03 0.01 -7.64
C SER A 203 11.05 -1.51 -7.80
N SER A 204 11.11 -2.28 -6.70
CA SER A 204 10.98 -3.74 -6.74
C SER A 204 9.56 -4.15 -7.15
N ASP A 205 8.55 -3.47 -6.62
CA ASP A 205 7.16 -3.65 -7.02
C ASP A 205 6.93 -3.17 -8.46
N LEU A 206 7.57 -2.07 -8.84
CA LEU A 206 7.51 -1.52 -10.19
C LEU A 206 8.06 -2.52 -11.23
N LEU A 207 9.20 -3.16 -10.95
CA LEU A 207 9.77 -4.19 -11.81
C LEU A 207 8.80 -5.34 -12.05
N LEU A 208 8.10 -5.79 -11.00
CA LEU A 208 7.09 -6.84 -11.09
C LEU A 208 5.97 -6.44 -12.04
N VAL A 209 5.34 -5.28 -11.82
CA VAL A 209 4.16 -4.85 -12.60
C VAL A 209 4.49 -4.44 -14.04
N MET A 210 5.74 -4.04 -14.31
CA MET A 210 6.20 -3.73 -15.67
C MET A 210 6.60 -4.98 -16.47
N SER A 211 6.85 -6.11 -15.81
CA SER A 211 7.29 -7.34 -16.47
C SER A 211 6.14 -8.09 -17.14
N ASN A 212 6.49 -9.06 -17.98
CA ASN A 212 5.55 -9.99 -18.61
C ASN A 212 4.80 -10.91 -17.62
N LEU A 213 5.08 -10.81 -16.33
CA LEU A 213 4.31 -11.43 -15.26
C LEU A 213 2.87 -10.89 -15.19
N TYR A 214 2.67 -9.63 -15.59
CA TYR A 214 1.36 -9.00 -15.65
C TYR A 214 1.00 -8.61 -17.09
N SER A 215 -0.29 -8.65 -17.39
CA SER A 215 -0.89 -8.17 -18.63
C SER A 215 -1.79 -6.98 -18.31
N LEU A 216 -1.66 -5.91 -19.09
CA LEU A 216 -2.45 -4.70 -18.98
C LEU A 216 -3.59 -4.73 -20.00
N ASP A 217 -4.83 -4.66 -19.54
CA ASP A 217 -6.02 -4.54 -20.39
C ASP A 217 -6.91 -3.41 -19.86
N ALA A 218 -7.23 -2.43 -20.72
CA ALA A 218 -8.05 -1.27 -20.38
C ALA A 218 -7.69 -0.57 -19.04
N GLY A 219 -6.39 -0.50 -18.70
CA GLY A 219 -5.91 0.11 -17.45
C GLY A 219 -5.91 -0.82 -16.23
N SER A 220 -6.37 -2.07 -16.36
CA SER A 220 -6.37 -3.08 -15.30
C SER A 220 -5.24 -4.08 -15.50
N LEU A 221 -4.49 -4.37 -14.43
CA LEU A 221 -3.45 -5.40 -14.45
C LEU A 221 -4.02 -6.75 -14.01
N THR A 222 -3.67 -7.78 -14.76
CA THR A 222 -3.98 -9.18 -14.42
C THR A 222 -2.71 -10.01 -14.50
N MET A 223 -2.53 -10.95 -13.56
CA MET A 223 -1.37 -11.86 -13.63
C MET A 223 -1.51 -12.74 -14.88
N SER A 224 -0.41 -12.90 -15.62
CA SER A 224 -0.37 -13.67 -16.86
C SER A 224 -0.85 -15.11 -16.64
N GLN A 225 -1.75 -15.58 -17.51
CA GLN A 225 -2.21 -16.99 -17.50
C GLN A 225 -1.09 -17.98 -17.85
N LYS A 226 0.02 -17.50 -18.40
CA LYS A 226 1.20 -18.33 -18.69
C LYS A 226 2.04 -18.61 -17.44
N ARG A 227 1.78 -17.94 -16.32
CA ARG A 227 2.46 -18.19 -15.05
C ARG A 227 1.94 -19.51 -14.47
N GLU A 228 2.85 -20.45 -14.22
CA GLU A 228 2.48 -21.78 -13.69
C GLU A 228 1.95 -21.72 -12.25
N PHE A 229 2.49 -20.81 -11.43
CA PHE A 229 2.12 -20.67 -10.02
C PHE A 229 1.46 -19.33 -9.71
N PRO A 230 0.31 -19.29 -9.04
CA PRO A 230 -0.43 -18.05 -8.78
C PRO A 230 0.26 -17.11 -7.77
N THR A 231 1.38 -17.55 -7.18
CA THR A 231 2.16 -16.75 -6.23
C THR A 231 3.02 -15.72 -6.95
N THR A 232 2.95 -14.47 -6.49
CA THR A 232 3.86 -13.41 -6.93
C THR A 232 5.30 -13.71 -6.47
N PRO A 233 6.31 -13.60 -7.35
CA PRO A 233 7.69 -13.79 -6.96
C PRO A 233 8.19 -12.71 -6.00
N HIS A 234 9.18 -13.07 -5.19
CA HIS A 234 9.80 -12.14 -4.25
C HIS A 234 10.96 -11.41 -4.92
N VAL A 235 10.80 -10.10 -5.14
CA VAL A 235 11.83 -9.24 -5.75
C VAL A 235 12.37 -8.25 -4.72
N LYS A 236 13.70 -8.14 -4.62
CA LYS A 236 14.39 -7.16 -3.78
C LYS A 236 15.52 -6.50 -4.57
N LEU A 237 15.31 -5.25 -4.96
CA LEU A 237 16.33 -4.41 -5.57
C LEU A 237 17.04 -3.56 -4.50
N GLY A 238 18.37 -3.46 -4.60
CA GLY A 238 19.23 -2.77 -3.65
C GLY A 238 19.15 -1.24 -3.75
N GLY A 239 19.95 -0.56 -2.93
CA GLY A 239 19.92 0.91 -2.79
C GLY A 239 20.09 1.68 -4.10
N CYS A 240 20.88 1.14 -5.05
CA CYS A 240 21.12 1.71 -6.38
C CYS A 240 19.88 1.77 -7.29
N PHE A 241 18.78 1.12 -6.90
CA PHE A 241 17.51 1.10 -7.64
C PHE A 241 16.40 1.89 -6.92
N THR A 242 16.70 2.57 -5.81
CA THR A 242 15.67 3.22 -4.98
C THR A 242 14.94 4.35 -5.73
N LYS A 243 15.67 5.15 -6.50
CA LYS A 243 15.08 6.20 -7.33
C LYS A 243 14.59 5.60 -8.65
N VAL A 244 13.40 6.00 -9.08
CA VAL A 244 12.81 5.53 -10.35
C VAL A 244 13.73 5.83 -11.54
N GLN A 245 14.38 7.00 -11.54
CA GLN A 245 15.33 7.36 -12.60
C GLN A 245 16.50 6.38 -12.69
N ASP A 246 17.13 6.04 -11.56
CA ASP A 246 18.24 5.09 -11.52
C ASP A 246 17.78 3.67 -11.84
N PHE A 247 16.57 3.30 -11.41
CA PHE A 247 15.95 2.02 -11.79
C PHE A 247 15.80 1.92 -13.31
N LEU A 248 15.20 2.93 -13.96
CA LEU A 248 14.93 2.90 -15.41
C LEU A 248 16.22 2.89 -16.24
N THR A 249 17.28 3.60 -15.81
CA THR A 249 18.55 3.63 -16.54
C THR A 249 19.36 2.34 -16.41
N ARG A 250 19.06 1.52 -15.40
CA ARG A 250 19.75 0.24 -15.15
C ARG A 250 19.13 -0.96 -15.87
N PHE A 251 17.95 -0.81 -16.46
CA PHE A 251 17.28 -1.84 -17.24
C PHE A 251 17.07 -1.33 -18.67
N ASP A 252 17.89 -1.78 -19.62
CA ASP A 252 17.72 -1.44 -21.04
C ASP A 252 16.37 -1.94 -21.59
N SER A 253 15.88 -3.04 -21.01
CA SER A 253 14.50 -3.51 -21.15
C SER A 253 14.09 -4.23 -19.86
N ILE A 254 12.79 -4.32 -19.60
CA ILE A 254 12.30 -5.13 -18.47
C ILE A 254 12.56 -6.62 -18.77
N PRO A 255 13.18 -7.38 -17.86
CA PRO A 255 13.46 -8.80 -18.06
C PRO A 255 12.18 -9.65 -18.07
N ASP A 256 12.29 -10.83 -18.66
CA ASP A 256 11.29 -11.89 -18.50
C ASP A 256 11.36 -12.46 -17.09
N LEU A 257 10.24 -12.35 -16.36
CA LEU A 257 10.08 -12.79 -14.98
C LEU A 257 9.01 -13.89 -14.83
N LEU A 258 8.54 -14.45 -15.95
CA LEU A 258 7.38 -15.35 -15.94
C LEU A 258 7.65 -16.64 -15.14
N GLU A 259 8.90 -17.10 -15.12
CA GLU A 259 9.36 -18.28 -14.38
C GLU A 259 10.19 -17.91 -13.13
N LEU A 260 10.19 -16.64 -12.72
CA LEU A 260 10.90 -16.18 -11.52
C LEU A 260 10.18 -16.63 -10.24
N ASP A 261 10.93 -17.00 -9.21
CA ASP A 261 10.42 -17.19 -7.85
C ASP A 261 11.03 -16.19 -6.86
N HIS A 262 12.33 -15.94 -6.98
CA HIS A 262 13.06 -15.03 -6.10
C HIS A 262 14.15 -14.27 -6.86
N LEU A 263 14.16 -12.95 -6.71
CA LEU A 263 15.22 -12.08 -7.22
C LEU A 263 15.76 -11.21 -6.09
N THR A 264 17.07 -11.27 -5.86
CA THR A 264 17.78 -10.29 -5.04
C THR A 264 18.90 -9.66 -5.85
N VAL A 265 18.91 -8.33 -5.96
CA VAL A 265 19.96 -7.57 -6.65
C VAL A 265 20.55 -6.56 -5.68
N SER A 266 21.87 -6.59 -5.48
CA SER A 266 22.58 -5.68 -4.59
C SER A 266 23.82 -5.12 -5.26
N GLY A 267 24.08 -3.82 -5.03
CA GLY A 267 25.22 -3.10 -5.59
C GLY A 267 24.95 -2.46 -6.95
N ASP A 268 26.03 -2.04 -7.62
CA ASP A 268 26.00 -1.40 -8.93
C ASP A 268 25.81 -2.45 -10.04
N VAL A 269 24.54 -2.73 -10.37
CA VAL A 269 24.16 -3.75 -11.36
C VAL A 269 23.37 -3.10 -12.50
N THR A 270 23.63 -3.52 -13.74
CA THR A 270 22.83 -3.15 -14.92
C THR A 270 22.37 -4.40 -15.68
N PHE A 271 21.27 -4.26 -16.43
CA PHE A 271 20.67 -5.32 -17.22
C PHE A 271 20.51 -4.87 -18.67
N GLY A 272 21.12 -5.61 -19.59
CA GLY A 272 20.92 -5.45 -21.02
C GLY A 272 19.52 -5.85 -21.48
N LYS A 273 19.31 -5.84 -22.80
CA LYS A 273 18.02 -6.17 -23.42
C LYS A 273 17.74 -7.66 -23.37
N ASN A 274 16.46 -8.03 -23.30
CA ASN A 274 15.99 -9.42 -23.44
C ASN A 274 16.59 -10.41 -22.42
N VAL A 275 16.88 -9.94 -21.20
CA VAL A 275 17.31 -10.82 -20.09
C VAL A 275 16.13 -11.66 -19.59
N SER A 276 16.36 -12.93 -19.25
CA SER A 276 15.37 -13.83 -18.63
C SER A 276 15.85 -14.31 -17.27
N LEU A 277 15.01 -14.19 -16.24
CA LEU A 277 15.32 -14.54 -14.86
C LEU A 277 14.35 -15.62 -14.37
N LYS A 278 14.88 -16.78 -13.96
CA LYS A 278 14.10 -17.98 -13.65
C LYS A 278 14.48 -18.59 -12.30
N GLY A 279 13.49 -19.09 -11.57
CA GLY A 279 13.66 -19.68 -10.25
C GLY A 279 14.26 -18.68 -9.25
N THR A 280 15.37 -19.05 -8.61
CA THR A 280 16.06 -18.18 -7.64
C THR A 280 17.31 -17.54 -8.25
N VAL A 281 17.29 -16.22 -8.41
CA VAL A 281 18.43 -15.44 -8.92
C VAL A 281 18.90 -14.43 -7.86
N ILE A 282 20.21 -14.46 -7.57
CA ILE A 282 20.84 -13.52 -6.64
C ILE A 282 22.03 -12.89 -7.34
N ILE A 283 22.07 -11.56 -7.41
CA ILE A 283 23.14 -10.80 -8.07
C ILE A 283 23.74 -9.82 -7.05
N ILE A 284 25.04 -9.94 -6.78
CA ILE A 284 25.73 -9.16 -5.75
C ILE A 284 27.00 -8.55 -6.35
N ALA A 285 26.96 -7.24 -6.59
CA ALA A 285 28.15 -6.41 -6.78
C ALA A 285 28.58 -5.84 -5.43
N ASN A 286 29.81 -6.09 -5.01
CA ASN A 286 30.34 -5.54 -3.76
C ASN A 286 30.63 -4.03 -3.91
N HIS A 287 30.98 -3.39 -2.80
CA HIS A 287 31.33 -1.98 -2.81
C HIS A 287 32.53 -1.70 -3.73
N GLY A 288 32.35 -0.80 -4.69
CA GLY A 288 33.36 -0.46 -5.71
C GLY A 288 33.32 -1.36 -6.95
N ASP A 289 32.64 -2.50 -6.89
CA ASP A 289 32.43 -3.38 -8.04
C ASP A 289 31.18 -2.98 -8.83
N ARG A 290 31.17 -3.36 -10.11
CA ARG A 290 30.01 -3.21 -11.00
C ARG A 290 29.76 -4.52 -11.73
N ILE A 291 28.51 -4.88 -11.96
CA ILE A 291 28.12 -6.03 -12.78
C ILE A 291 27.18 -5.56 -13.89
N ASP A 292 27.63 -5.67 -15.14
CA ASP A 292 26.78 -5.51 -16.31
C ASP A 292 26.29 -6.89 -16.78
N ILE A 293 24.99 -7.15 -16.66
CA ILE A 293 24.38 -8.38 -17.18
C ILE A 293 24.17 -8.21 -18.70
N PRO A 294 24.81 -9.05 -19.54
CA PRO A 294 24.76 -8.87 -20.98
C PRO A 294 23.35 -9.06 -21.56
N SER A 295 23.09 -8.44 -22.71
CA SER A 295 21.84 -8.63 -23.44
C SER A 295 21.64 -10.11 -23.81
N GLY A 296 20.40 -10.60 -23.67
CA GLY A 296 20.03 -11.99 -23.93
C GLY A 296 20.45 -12.97 -22.83
N ALA A 297 21.02 -12.51 -21.71
CA ALA A 297 21.40 -13.39 -20.61
C ALA A 297 20.18 -14.11 -20.04
N MET A 298 20.34 -15.42 -19.82
CA MET A 298 19.37 -16.25 -19.12
C MET A 298 19.98 -16.71 -17.80
N LEU A 299 19.41 -16.28 -16.68
CA LEU A 299 19.84 -16.65 -15.34
C LEU A 299 18.77 -17.52 -14.69
N GLU A 300 19.08 -18.80 -14.49
CA GLU A 300 18.19 -19.77 -13.87
C GLU A 300 18.87 -20.42 -12.67
N ASN A 301 18.30 -20.22 -11.47
CA ASN A 301 18.82 -20.81 -10.23
C ASN A 301 20.31 -20.50 -10.00
N LYS A 302 20.71 -19.24 -10.21
CA LYS A 302 22.11 -18.78 -10.13
C LYS A 302 22.32 -17.69 -9.09
N ILE A 303 23.50 -17.76 -8.48
CA ILE A 303 24.09 -16.65 -7.74
C ILE A 303 25.23 -16.09 -8.60
N VAL A 304 25.14 -14.81 -8.94
CA VAL A 304 26.14 -14.06 -9.71
C VAL A 304 26.78 -13.04 -8.78
N SER A 305 28.10 -13.08 -8.66
CA SER A 305 28.86 -12.12 -7.88
C SER A 305 30.21 -11.84 -8.54
N GLY A 306 30.73 -10.63 -8.36
CA GLY A 306 32.03 -10.24 -8.89
C GLY A 306 32.02 -8.82 -9.46
N ASN A 307 32.92 -8.58 -10.40
CA ASN A 307 33.09 -7.30 -11.08
C ASN A 307 33.24 -7.56 -12.59
N LEU A 308 32.26 -7.11 -13.37
CA LEU A 308 32.19 -7.27 -14.81
C LEU A 308 31.68 -5.98 -15.44
N ARG A 309 32.48 -5.38 -16.32
CA ARG A 309 32.09 -4.21 -17.11
C ARG A 309 32.04 -4.56 -18.58
N ILE A 310 30.92 -4.25 -19.22
CA ILE A 310 30.75 -4.39 -20.68
C ILE A 310 30.85 -2.98 -21.28
N LEU A 311 31.79 -2.80 -22.21
CA LEU A 311 32.04 -1.52 -22.88
C LEU A 311 31.58 -1.61 -24.34
N ASP A 312 30.99 -0.53 -24.84
CA ASP A 312 30.68 -0.40 -26.27
C ASP A 312 31.98 -0.41 -27.09
N HIS A 313 31.97 -1.12 -28.21
CA HIS A 313 33.09 -1.19 -29.17
C HIS A 313 32.93 -0.18 -30.29
#